data_AF-A0A2A4UF41-F1
#
_entry.id   AF-A0A2A4UF41-F1
#
_cell.length_a   1.000
_cell.length_b   1.000
_cell.length_c   1.000
_cell.angle_alpha   90.00
_cell.angle_beta   90.00
_cell.angle_gamma   90.00
#
_symmetry.space_group_name_H-M   'P 1'
#
loop_
_entity.id
_entity.type
_entity.pdbx_description
1 polymer ?
#
loop_
_entity_poly.entity_id
_entity_poly.type
_entity_poly.pdbx_seq_one_letter_code
_entity_poly.pdbx_strand_id
1 'polypeptide(L)'
;MQNSNRNISLLFMSQAITVTSTITVLTYSALVGKMLTDSISLATIPAAAGLIAAALTAYPASMFMKKFGRKRGFQLGAVFALLSGILTFYGIFIANFILFSFGVMIHGIFQSFAAFYRFSAMEVTPLHRHKQSVSYVLAGGLLAAFVAPSAAQFFEANFYLPIPYAGTYALVIILSFLSQFVLLFLKFPDQNPAHKDLKVQEGAKPSLRQILKRPVFLCASLNAAGAYLIMSYVMTS
;
A
#
# COMPACT_ATOMS: atom_id res chain seq x y z
N MET A 1 -15.47 4.74 23.87
CA MET A 1 -14.00 4.86 24.04
C MET A 1 -13.24 3.53 23.95
N GLN A 2 -13.77 2.40 24.46
CA GLN A 2 -13.08 1.09 24.45
C GLN A 2 -12.69 0.52 23.05
N ASN A 3 -13.35 0.93 21.96
CA ASN A 3 -13.03 0.43 20.61
C ASN A 3 -11.83 1.14 19.92
N SER A 4 -11.35 2.27 20.46
CA SER A 4 -10.31 3.08 19.80
C SER A 4 -8.96 2.37 19.77
N ASN A 5 -8.50 1.84 20.92
CA ASN A 5 -7.24 1.12 21.01
C ASN A 5 -7.24 -0.15 20.15
N ARG A 6 -8.35 -0.90 20.15
CA ARG A 6 -8.52 -2.09 19.30
C ARG A 6 -8.39 -1.73 17.82
N ASN A 7 -9.05 -0.65 17.37
CA ASN A 7 -8.97 -0.22 15.98
C ASN A 7 -7.56 0.27 15.61
N ILE A 8 -6.86 0.96 16.51
CA ILE A 8 -5.45 1.35 16.29
C ILE A 8 -4.56 0.12 16.14
N SER A 9 -4.71 -0.87 17.02
CA SER A 9 -3.94 -2.13 16.94
C SER A 9 -4.22 -2.90 15.65
N LEU A 10 -5.48 -2.92 15.19
CA LEU A 10 -5.83 -3.53 13.89
C LEU A 10 -5.24 -2.75 12.72
N LEU A 11 -5.30 -1.41 12.74
CA LEU A 11 -4.68 -0.57 11.70
C LEU A 11 -3.15 -0.69 11.69
N PHE A 12 -2.54 -0.85 12.86
CA PHE A 12 -1.11 -1.15 13.01
C PHE A 12 -0.75 -2.48 12.34
N MET A 13 -1.52 -3.54 12.61
CA MET A 13 -1.35 -4.84 11.97
C MET A 13 -1.56 -4.77 10.47
N SER A 14 -2.62 -4.11 10.00
CA SER A 14 -2.85 -3.90 8.57
C SER A 14 -1.71 -3.12 7.91
N GLN A 15 -1.20 -2.06 8.54
CA GLN A 15 -0.05 -1.30 8.04
C GLN A 15 1.19 -2.18 7.98
N ALA A 16 1.46 -2.97 9.01
CA ALA A 16 2.60 -3.89 9.03
C ALA A 16 2.51 -4.88 7.86
N ILE A 17 1.37 -5.58 7.70
CA ILE A 17 1.16 -6.54 6.62
C ILE A 17 1.32 -5.89 5.24
N THR A 18 0.70 -4.73 5.02
CA THR A 18 0.77 -4.04 3.72
C THR A 18 2.18 -3.56 3.41
N VAL A 19 2.91 -3.01 4.39
CA VAL A 19 4.30 -2.58 4.18
C VAL A 19 5.20 -3.77 3.93
N THR A 20 5.01 -4.89 4.66
CA THR A 20 5.75 -6.14 4.42
C THR A 20 5.55 -6.59 2.98
N SER A 21 4.29 -6.69 2.53
CA SER A 21 3.97 -7.08 1.16
C SER A 21 4.56 -6.12 0.13
N THR A 22 4.51 -4.81 0.38
CA THR A 22 5.06 -3.79 -0.52
C THR A 22 6.57 -3.92 -0.64
N ILE A 23 7.28 -4.09 0.47
CA ILE A 23 8.73 -4.27 0.48
C ILE A 23 9.09 -5.54 -0.29
N THR A 24 8.42 -6.66 -0.01
CA THR A 24 8.61 -7.91 -0.74
C THR A 24 8.39 -7.73 -2.24
N VAL A 25 7.26 -7.15 -2.67
CA VAL A 25 7.00 -6.95 -4.10
C VAL A 25 8.06 -6.06 -4.74
N LEU A 26 8.43 -4.94 -4.13
CA LEU A 26 9.41 -4.02 -4.70
C LEU A 26 10.81 -4.66 -4.80
N THR A 27 11.29 -5.27 -3.72
CA THR A 27 12.62 -5.91 -3.67
C THR A 27 12.75 -7.03 -4.70
N TYR A 28 11.74 -7.90 -4.82
CA TYR A 28 11.83 -9.07 -5.70
C TYR A 28 11.35 -8.80 -7.13
N SER A 29 10.63 -7.69 -7.38
CA SER A 29 10.13 -7.38 -8.72
C SER A 29 11.23 -7.17 -9.76
N ALA A 30 12.36 -6.57 -9.38
CA ALA A 30 13.49 -6.39 -10.27
C ALA A 30 14.18 -7.74 -10.59
N LEU A 31 14.30 -8.61 -9.59
CA LEU A 31 14.90 -9.95 -9.74
C LEU A 31 14.05 -10.81 -10.68
N VAL A 32 12.73 -10.84 -10.46
CA VAL A 32 11.78 -11.56 -11.32
C VAL A 32 11.72 -10.93 -12.71
N GLY A 33 11.71 -9.60 -12.82
CA GLY A 33 11.72 -8.92 -14.11
C GLY A 33 12.95 -9.29 -14.94
N LYS A 34 14.13 -9.34 -14.32
CA LYS A 34 15.37 -9.80 -14.95
C LYS A 34 15.26 -11.27 -15.38
N MET A 35 14.75 -12.15 -14.50
CA MET A 35 14.55 -13.57 -14.81
C MET A 35 13.62 -13.81 -16.00
N LEU A 36 12.58 -12.99 -16.18
CA LEU A 36 11.58 -13.18 -17.23
C LEU A 36 11.96 -12.59 -18.59
N THR A 37 12.91 -11.66 -18.64
CA THR A 37 13.22 -10.89 -19.87
C THR A 37 14.69 -10.92 -20.27
N ASP A 38 15.56 -11.46 -19.41
CA ASP A 38 17.03 -11.46 -19.53
C ASP A 38 17.65 -10.05 -19.74
N SER A 39 16.85 -8.99 -19.60
CA SER A 39 17.26 -7.60 -19.85
C SER A 39 17.14 -6.76 -18.58
N ILE A 40 18.25 -6.15 -18.18
CA ILE A 40 18.32 -5.30 -16.98
C ILE A 40 17.44 -4.05 -17.14
N SER A 41 17.32 -3.51 -18.35
CA SER A 41 16.52 -2.31 -18.62
C SER A 41 15.02 -2.55 -18.45
N LEU A 42 14.53 -3.75 -18.76
CA LEU A 42 13.11 -4.10 -18.61
C LEU A 42 12.75 -4.51 -17.18
N ALA A 43 13.74 -4.95 -16.39
CA ALA A 43 13.54 -5.41 -15.02
C ALA A 43 12.95 -4.35 -14.07
N THR A 44 13.13 -3.05 -14.36
CA THR A 44 12.63 -1.95 -13.51
C THR A 44 11.22 -1.50 -13.86
N ILE A 45 10.69 -1.90 -15.03
CA ILE A 45 9.36 -1.51 -15.50
C ILE A 45 8.24 -1.92 -14.54
N PRO A 46 8.21 -3.16 -13.97
CA PRO A 46 7.15 -3.56 -13.06
C PRO A 46 7.06 -2.64 -11.84
N ALA A 47 8.20 -2.34 -11.20
CA ALA A 47 8.27 -1.46 -10.04
C ALA A 47 7.83 -0.03 -10.37
N ALA A 48 8.29 0.50 -11.51
CA ALA A 48 7.90 1.83 -11.98
C ALA A 48 6.40 1.92 -12.29
N ALA A 49 5.84 0.90 -12.96
CA ALA A 49 4.41 0.80 -13.24
C ALA A 49 3.58 0.75 -11.95
N GLY A 50 4.03 -0.02 -10.95
CA GLY A 50 3.45 -0.04 -9.60
C GLY A 50 3.38 1.35 -8.97
N LEU A 51 4.48 2.10 -9.01
CA LEU A 51 4.53 3.45 -8.45
C LEU A 51 3.59 4.42 -9.18
N ILE A 52 3.60 4.40 -10.52
CA ILE A 52 2.73 5.24 -11.35
C ILE A 52 1.26 4.93 -11.03
N ALA A 53 0.90 3.65 -10.93
CA ALA A 53 -0.45 3.25 -10.56
C ALA A 53 -0.84 3.72 -9.16
N ALA A 54 0.07 3.61 -8.18
CA ALA A 54 -0.17 4.12 -6.82
C ALA A 54 -0.44 5.64 -6.82
N ALA A 55 0.34 6.40 -7.58
CA ALA A 55 0.21 7.85 -7.71
C ALA A 55 -1.09 8.25 -8.41
N LEU A 56 -1.40 7.63 -9.56
CA LEU A 56 -2.64 7.89 -10.31
C LEU A 56 -3.88 7.50 -9.51
N THR A 57 -3.77 6.47 -8.66
CA THR A 57 -4.88 5.96 -7.84
C THR A 57 -5.12 6.78 -6.57
N ALA A 58 -4.14 7.55 -6.08
CA ALA A 58 -4.25 8.24 -4.79
C ALA A 58 -5.45 9.20 -4.74
N TYR A 59 -5.67 9.95 -5.82
CA TYR A 59 -6.80 10.86 -5.94
C TYR A 59 -8.16 10.14 -6.04
N PRO A 60 -8.40 9.22 -6.99
CA PRO A 60 -9.67 8.51 -7.07
C PRO A 60 -9.95 7.65 -5.83
N ALA A 61 -8.94 7.05 -5.20
CA ALA A 61 -9.11 6.31 -3.95
C ALA A 61 -9.63 7.20 -2.82
N SER A 62 -9.08 8.41 -2.67
CA SER A 62 -9.56 9.41 -1.71
C SER A 62 -11.03 9.78 -1.95
N MET A 63 -11.38 10.04 -3.22
CA MET A 63 -12.76 10.38 -3.61
C MET A 63 -13.73 9.22 -3.36
N PHE A 64 -13.32 7.99 -3.67
CA PHE A 64 -14.11 6.78 -3.43
C PHE A 64 -14.37 6.59 -1.93
N MET A 65 -13.33 6.68 -1.10
CA MET A 65 -13.45 6.58 0.36
C MET A 65 -14.33 7.68 0.96
N LYS A 66 -14.27 8.88 0.40
CA LYS A 66 -15.14 9.99 0.82
C LYS A 66 -16.61 9.74 0.47
N LYS A 67 -16.89 9.14 -0.68
CA LYS A 67 -18.27 8.91 -1.17
C LYS A 67 -18.91 7.65 -0.59
N PHE A 68 -18.17 6.55 -0.49
CA PHE A 68 -18.70 5.23 -0.11
C PHE A 68 -18.28 4.78 1.29
N GLY A 69 -17.48 5.59 1.99
CA GLY A 69 -16.98 5.30 3.33
C GLY A 69 -15.62 4.56 3.34
N ARG A 70 -14.91 4.70 4.45
CA ARG A 70 -13.56 4.12 4.65
C ARG A 70 -13.54 2.60 4.58
N LYS A 71 -14.49 1.94 5.25
CA LYS A 71 -14.57 0.48 5.31
C LYS A 71 -14.63 -0.14 3.91
N ARG A 72 -15.54 0.35 3.06
CA ARG A 72 -15.71 -0.14 1.68
C ARG A 72 -14.47 0.15 0.83
N GLY A 73 -13.85 1.31 1.02
CA GLY A 73 -12.58 1.62 0.36
C GLY A 73 -11.45 0.64 0.69
N PHE A 74 -11.27 0.32 1.98
CA PHE A 74 -10.24 -0.64 2.38
C PHE A 74 -10.53 -2.07 1.93
N GLN A 75 -11.80 -2.50 1.96
CA GLN A 75 -12.21 -3.80 1.41
C GLN A 75 -11.93 -3.91 -0.09
N LEU A 76 -12.20 -2.84 -0.85
CA LEU A 76 -11.87 -2.79 -2.27
C LEU A 76 -10.36 -2.86 -2.51
N GLY A 77 -9.57 -2.11 -1.73
CA GLY A 77 -8.11 -2.16 -1.77
C GLY A 77 -7.59 -3.58 -1.52
N ALA A 78 -8.16 -4.30 -0.57
CA ALA A 78 -7.77 -5.67 -0.25
C ALA A 78 -8.15 -6.69 -1.35
N VAL A 79 -9.22 -6.46 -2.10
CA VAL A 79 -9.51 -7.24 -3.33
C VAL A 79 -8.41 -7.02 -4.37
N PHE A 80 -7.97 -5.77 -4.57
CA PHE A 80 -6.84 -5.49 -5.45
C PHE A 80 -5.54 -6.13 -4.94
N ALA A 81 -5.31 -6.17 -3.62
CA ALA A 81 -4.17 -6.86 -3.04
C ALA A 81 -4.17 -8.35 -3.43
N LEU A 82 -5.31 -9.03 -3.23
CA LEU A 82 -5.44 -10.44 -3.57
C LEU A 82 -5.25 -10.69 -5.07
N LEU A 83 -5.90 -9.88 -5.92
CA LEU A 83 -5.73 -9.96 -7.37
C LEU A 83 -4.26 -9.75 -7.78
N SER A 84 -3.56 -8.80 -7.16
CA SER A 84 -2.14 -8.57 -7.42
C SER A 84 -1.28 -9.79 -7.11
N GLY A 85 -1.50 -10.44 -5.96
CA GLY A 85 -0.77 -11.63 -5.57
C GLY A 85 -1.01 -12.80 -6.54
N ILE A 86 -2.27 -13.03 -6.93
CA ILE A 86 -2.62 -14.09 -7.87
C ILE A 86 -1.99 -13.82 -9.25
N LEU A 87 -2.12 -12.60 -9.78
CA LEU A 87 -1.59 -12.24 -11.10
C LEU A 87 -0.07 -12.28 -11.16
N THR A 88 0.62 -11.80 -10.11
CA THR A 88 2.08 -11.85 -10.05
C THR A 88 2.58 -13.28 -9.95
N PHE A 89 1.99 -14.10 -9.08
CA PHE A 89 2.32 -15.53 -8.98
C PHE A 89 2.06 -16.27 -10.29
N TYR A 90 0.89 -16.07 -10.89
CA TYR A 90 0.54 -16.71 -12.15
C TYR A 90 1.42 -16.23 -13.31
N GLY A 91 1.76 -14.93 -13.37
CA GLY A 91 2.68 -14.37 -14.35
C GLY A 91 4.07 -14.99 -14.28
N ILE A 92 4.57 -15.27 -13.07
CA ILE A 92 5.82 -16.03 -12.87
C ILE A 92 5.66 -17.46 -13.37
N PHE A 93 4.55 -18.12 -13.03
CA PHE A 93 4.28 -19.51 -13.41
C PHE A 93 4.28 -19.74 -14.92
N ILE A 94 3.67 -18.83 -15.69
CA ILE A 94 3.63 -18.90 -17.16
C ILE A 94 4.82 -18.18 -17.85
N ALA A 95 5.81 -17.73 -17.07
CA ALA A 95 6.94 -16.93 -17.54
C ALA A 95 6.54 -15.69 -18.37
N ASN A 96 5.44 -15.00 -18.02
CA ASN A 96 4.91 -13.85 -18.75
C ASN A 96 5.18 -12.53 -18.01
N PHE A 97 6.13 -11.77 -18.55
CA PHE A 97 6.55 -10.47 -18.00
C PHE A 97 5.43 -9.42 -17.96
N ILE A 98 4.58 -9.36 -18.97
CA ILE A 98 3.51 -8.34 -19.06
C ILE A 98 2.47 -8.60 -17.97
N LEU A 99 2.08 -9.86 -17.79
CA LEU A 99 1.11 -10.24 -16.77
C LEU A 99 1.65 -10.02 -15.36
N PHE A 100 2.93 -10.35 -15.14
CA PHE A 100 3.63 -10.04 -13.91
C PHE A 100 3.64 -8.53 -13.62
N SER A 101 4.01 -7.71 -14.62
CA SER A 101 4.03 -6.25 -14.51
C SER A 101 2.65 -5.68 -14.19
N PHE A 102 1.60 -6.23 -14.80
CA PHE A 102 0.21 -5.84 -14.51
C PHE A 102 -0.20 -6.20 -13.08
N GLY A 103 0.24 -7.35 -12.57
CA GLY A 103 0.06 -7.71 -11.16
C GLY A 103 0.74 -6.73 -10.21
N VAL A 104 2.00 -6.36 -10.47
CA VAL A 104 2.71 -5.33 -9.68
C VAL A 104 2.03 -3.96 -9.77
N MET A 105 1.50 -3.61 -10.94
CA MET A 105 0.72 -2.38 -11.13
C MET A 105 -0.53 -2.35 -10.25
N ILE A 106 -1.28 -3.45 -10.18
CA ILE A 106 -2.43 -3.60 -9.29
C ILE A 106 -2.01 -3.53 -7.82
N HIS A 107 -0.83 -4.06 -7.47
CA HIS A 107 -0.30 -3.92 -6.12
C HIS A 107 -0.12 -2.45 -5.72
N GLY A 108 0.35 -1.61 -6.66
CA GLY A 108 0.43 -0.16 -6.49
C GLY A 108 -0.93 0.50 -6.19
N ILE A 109 -1.99 0.06 -6.86
CA ILE A 109 -3.37 0.51 -6.57
C ILE A 109 -3.70 0.23 -5.10
N PHE A 110 -3.48 -1.01 -4.64
CA PHE A 110 -3.68 -1.40 -3.24
C PHE A 110 -2.85 -0.55 -2.26
N GLN A 111 -1.56 -0.34 -2.53
CA GLN A 111 -0.69 0.50 -1.72
C GLN A 111 -1.29 1.91 -1.50
N SER A 112 -1.90 2.47 -2.55
CA SER A 112 -2.58 3.76 -2.50
C SER A 112 -3.75 3.78 -1.51
N PHE A 113 -4.57 2.73 -1.48
CA PHE A 113 -5.64 2.58 -0.47
C PHE A 113 -5.05 2.45 0.93
N ALA A 114 -4.00 1.65 1.11
CA ALA A 114 -3.37 1.43 2.41
C ALA A 114 -2.70 2.68 2.99
N ALA A 115 -2.23 3.61 2.15
CA ALA A 115 -1.67 4.89 2.60
C ALA A 115 -2.67 5.72 3.44
N PHE A 116 -3.97 5.42 3.37
CA PHE A 116 -4.99 6.05 4.19
C PHE A 116 -5.14 5.48 5.61
N TYR A 117 -4.50 4.35 5.96
CA TYR A 117 -4.60 3.78 7.32
C TYR A 117 -4.17 4.78 8.40
N ARG A 118 -3.07 5.51 8.17
CA ARG A 118 -2.59 6.55 9.10
C ARG A 118 -3.60 7.69 9.28
N PHE A 119 -4.37 8.03 8.25
CA PHE A 119 -5.40 9.07 8.33
C PHE A 119 -6.64 8.55 9.05
N SER A 120 -7.03 7.31 8.75
CA SER A 120 -8.13 6.63 9.43
C SER A 120 -7.85 6.38 10.91
N ALA A 121 -6.59 6.24 11.31
CA ALA A 121 -6.20 6.17 12.72
C ALA A 121 -6.59 7.44 13.50
N MET A 122 -6.45 8.62 12.88
CA MET A 122 -6.91 9.86 13.48
C MET A 122 -8.43 9.88 13.61
N GLU A 123 -9.16 9.45 12.58
CA GLU A 123 -10.64 9.44 12.57
C GLU A 123 -11.26 8.59 13.69
N VAL A 124 -10.56 7.56 14.18
CA VAL A 124 -11.05 6.68 15.28
C VAL A 124 -10.54 7.06 16.67
N THR A 125 -9.78 8.17 16.79
CA THR A 125 -9.16 8.60 18.04
C THR A 125 -9.56 10.02 18.43
N PRO A 126 -9.57 10.38 19.72
CA PRO A 126 -9.84 11.75 20.14
C PRO A 126 -8.68 12.69 19.75
N LEU A 127 -8.98 13.98 19.54
CA LEU A 127 -8.04 15.00 19.03
C LEU A 127 -6.68 15.02 19.75
N HIS A 128 -6.67 14.85 21.08
CA HIS A 128 -5.45 14.87 21.89
C HIS A 128 -4.50 13.69 21.62
N ARG A 129 -4.97 12.59 20.99
CA ARG A 129 -4.17 11.40 20.67
C ARG A 129 -3.84 11.24 19.19
N HIS A 130 -4.28 12.13 18.29
CA HIS A 130 -4.07 11.97 16.84
C HIS A 130 -2.61 11.70 16.47
N LYS A 131 -1.68 12.51 16.99
CA LYS A 131 -0.23 12.35 16.73
C LYS A 131 0.27 10.97 17.20
N GLN A 132 -0.18 10.53 18.36
CA GLN A 132 0.18 9.24 18.95
C GLN A 132 -0.37 8.08 18.09
N SER A 133 -1.63 8.17 17.64
CA SER A 133 -2.27 7.15 16.80
C SER A 133 -1.59 6.98 15.45
N VAL A 134 -1.22 8.10 14.80
CA VAL A 134 -0.47 8.09 13.54
C VAL A 134 0.90 7.44 13.74
N SER A 135 1.61 7.83 14.80
CA SER A 135 2.92 7.27 15.13
C SER A 135 2.84 5.76 15.39
N TYR A 136 1.82 5.29 16.14
CA TYR A 136 1.60 3.87 16.36
C TYR A 136 1.39 3.13 15.04
N VAL A 137 0.49 3.59 14.17
CA VAL A 137 0.25 2.90 12.89
C VAL A 137 1.51 2.87 12.02
N LEU A 138 2.25 3.97 11.94
CA LEU A 138 3.50 4.02 11.18
C LEU A 138 4.60 3.12 11.77
N ALA A 139 4.63 2.91 13.09
CA ALA A 139 5.54 1.95 13.72
C ALA A 139 5.32 0.51 13.21
N GLY A 140 4.12 0.18 12.71
CA GLY A 140 3.86 -1.12 12.08
C GLY A 140 4.67 -1.31 10.80
N GLY A 141 4.89 -0.23 10.06
CA GLY A 141 5.78 -0.23 8.89
C GLY A 141 7.25 -0.43 9.26
N LEU A 142 7.68 0.01 10.45
CA LEU A 142 9.03 -0.25 10.94
C LEU A 142 9.23 -1.74 11.24
N LEU A 143 8.27 -2.37 11.93
CA LEU A 143 8.31 -3.83 12.15
C LEU A 143 8.33 -4.60 10.83
N ALA A 144 7.51 -4.17 9.88
CA ALA A 144 7.46 -4.76 8.55
C ALA A 144 8.81 -4.76 7.83
N ALA A 145 9.61 -3.70 8.00
CA ALA A 145 10.94 -3.60 7.38
C ALA A 145 11.91 -4.70 7.84
N PHE A 146 11.83 -5.13 9.10
CA PHE A 146 12.64 -6.23 9.64
C PHE A 146 12.06 -7.60 9.27
N VAL A 147 10.73 -7.71 9.25
CA VAL A 147 10.04 -8.98 9.00
C VAL A 147 10.05 -9.35 7.51
N ALA A 148 9.96 -8.39 6.60
CA ALA A 148 9.79 -8.66 5.17
C ALA A 148 10.92 -9.49 4.54
N PRO A 149 12.21 -9.19 4.74
CA PRO A 149 13.30 -9.99 4.17
C PRO A 149 13.32 -11.41 4.76
N SER A 150 13.19 -11.52 6.08
CA SER A 150 13.21 -12.79 6.81
C SER A 150 12.03 -13.69 6.40
N ALA A 151 10.84 -13.11 6.26
CA ALA A 151 9.65 -13.84 5.81
C ALA A 151 9.78 -14.28 4.35
N ALA A 152 10.27 -13.41 3.46
CA ALA A 152 10.49 -13.76 2.06
C ALA A 152 11.49 -14.91 1.91
N GLN A 153 12.64 -14.85 2.60
CA GLN A 153 13.63 -15.92 2.61
C GLN A 153 13.06 -17.24 3.17
N PHE A 154 12.31 -17.16 4.27
CA PHE A 154 11.67 -18.34 4.87
C PHE A 154 10.69 -19.00 3.90
N PHE A 155 9.83 -18.23 3.24
CA PHE A 155 8.86 -18.77 2.29
C PHE A 155 9.54 -19.34 1.04
N GLU A 156 10.56 -18.65 0.52
CA GLU A 156 11.33 -19.15 -0.61
C GLU A 156 12.05 -20.48 -0.31
N ALA A 157 12.61 -20.63 0.90
CA ALA A 157 13.31 -21.85 1.30
C ALA A 157 12.38 -23.04 1.60
N ASN A 158 11.18 -22.79 2.16
CA ASN A 158 10.29 -23.86 2.63
C ASN A 158 9.20 -24.24 1.62
N PHE A 159 8.70 -23.29 0.82
CA PHE A 159 7.81 -23.59 -0.29
C PHE A 159 8.66 -23.83 -1.54
N TYR A 160 9.18 -25.05 -1.66
CA TYR A 160 9.96 -25.52 -2.81
C TYR A 160 9.06 -25.58 -4.06
N LEU A 161 8.85 -24.44 -4.70
CA LEU A 161 8.37 -24.38 -6.07
C LEU A 161 9.59 -24.50 -6.99
N PRO A 162 9.52 -25.31 -8.07
CA PRO A 162 10.62 -25.46 -9.03
C PRO A 162 10.96 -24.17 -9.80
N ILE A 163 10.26 -23.06 -9.53
CA ILE A 163 10.42 -21.77 -10.18
C ILE A 163 10.96 -20.77 -9.15
N PRO A 164 12.14 -20.16 -9.38
CA PRO A 164 12.70 -19.14 -8.49
C PRO A 164 11.71 -18.01 -8.20
N TYR A 165 11.69 -17.53 -6.96
CA TYR A 165 10.86 -16.43 -6.43
C TYR A 165 9.37 -16.72 -6.32
N ALA A 166 8.88 -17.87 -6.79
CA ALA A 166 7.46 -18.21 -6.71
C ALA A 166 6.98 -18.32 -5.25
N GLY A 167 7.81 -18.84 -4.34
CA GLY A 167 7.50 -18.93 -2.90
C GLY A 167 7.34 -17.55 -2.27
N THR A 168 8.18 -16.59 -2.68
CA THR A 168 8.08 -15.19 -2.25
C THR A 168 6.76 -14.52 -2.69
N TYR A 169 6.26 -14.82 -3.88
CA TYR A 169 4.95 -14.31 -4.32
C TYR A 169 3.76 -15.08 -3.74
N ALA A 170 3.94 -16.33 -3.32
CA ALA A 170 2.96 -17.03 -2.50
C ALA A 170 2.79 -16.36 -1.12
N LEU A 171 3.87 -15.87 -0.51
CA LEU A 171 3.80 -15.05 0.70
C LEU A 171 2.97 -13.78 0.46
N VAL A 172 3.13 -13.10 -0.68
CA VAL A 172 2.32 -11.91 -1.03
C VAL A 172 0.82 -12.24 -1.09
N ILE A 173 0.43 -13.40 -1.61
CA ILE A 173 -0.96 -13.87 -1.61
C ILE A 173 -1.46 -14.05 -0.16
N ILE A 174 -0.68 -14.72 0.68
CA ILE A 174 -1.03 -14.98 2.09
C ILE A 174 -1.16 -13.65 2.86
N LEU A 175 -0.22 -12.74 2.70
CA LEU A 175 -0.26 -11.41 3.31
C LEU A 175 -1.48 -10.61 2.83
N SER A 176 -1.84 -10.71 1.55
CA SER A 176 -3.02 -10.06 0.99
C SER A 176 -4.31 -10.60 1.61
N PHE A 177 -4.42 -11.93 1.77
CA PHE A 177 -5.53 -12.56 2.49
C PHE A 177 -5.57 -12.14 3.96
N LEU A 178 -4.42 -12.13 4.64
CA LEU A 178 -4.35 -11.75 6.05
C LEU A 178 -4.73 -10.28 6.24
N SER A 179 -4.32 -9.40 5.33
CA SER A 179 -4.73 -7.99 5.33
C SER A 179 -6.24 -7.87 5.20
N GLN A 180 -6.86 -8.58 4.24
CA GLN A 180 -8.32 -8.61 4.09
C GLN A 180 -9.00 -9.10 5.37
N PHE A 181 -8.49 -10.19 5.96
CA PHE A 181 -9.03 -10.76 7.18
C PHE A 181 -9.00 -9.78 8.35
N VAL A 182 -7.87 -9.10 8.57
CA VAL A 182 -7.71 -8.09 9.64
C VAL A 182 -8.66 -6.91 9.42
N LEU A 183 -8.83 -6.47 8.17
CA LEU A 183 -9.72 -5.36 7.83
C LEU A 183 -11.21 -5.68 8.03
N LEU A 184 -11.62 -6.95 7.98
CA LEU A 184 -13.00 -7.36 8.29
C LEU A 184 -13.37 -7.09 9.75
N PHE A 185 -12.40 -7.20 10.67
CA PHE A 185 -12.61 -6.91 12.10
C PHE A 185 -12.58 -5.43 12.43
N LEU A 186 -12.21 -4.58 11.48
CA LEU A 186 -12.16 -3.14 11.68
C LEU A 186 -13.58 -2.57 11.72
N LYS A 187 -13.95 -2.05 12.89
CA LYS A 187 -15.23 -1.35 13.08
C LYS A 187 -14.98 0.14 13.02
N PHE A 188 -15.20 0.72 11.86
CA PHE A 188 -15.37 2.16 11.79
C PHE A 188 -16.68 2.52 12.52
N PRO A 189 -16.69 3.59 13.34
CA PRO A 189 -17.95 4.16 13.77
C PRO A 189 -18.75 4.45 12.49
N ASP A 190 -19.99 3.98 12.44
CA ASP A 190 -20.87 4.26 11.30
C ASP A 190 -20.79 5.75 10.99
N GLN A 191 -20.71 6.07 9.70
CA GLN A 191 -20.82 7.44 9.24
C GLN A 191 -22.26 7.91 9.50
N ASN A 192 -22.59 8.18 10.76
CA ASN A 192 -23.73 9.00 11.09
C ASN A 192 -23.44 10.38 10.47
N PRO A 193 -24.33 10.94 9.63
CA PRO A 193 -24.18 12.28 9.07
C PRO A 193 -23.94 13.39 10.12
N ALA A 194 -24.10 13.07 11.42
CA ALA A 194 -23.87 13.94 12.56
C ALA A 194 -22.41 14.43 12.76
N HIS A 195 -21.40 13.85 12.10
CA HIS A 195 -20.05 14.45 12.07
C HIS A 195 -19.88 15.51 10.96
N LYS A 196 -20.98 16.11 10.48
CA LYS A 196 -20.96 17.42 9.83
C LYS A 196 -20.57 18.57 10.79
N ASP A 197 -20.56 18.34 12.11
CA ASP A 197 -20.42 19.41 13.10
C ASP A 197 -18.99 19.79 13.50
N LEU A 198 -17.96 19.12 12.96
CA LEU A 198 -16.63 19.73 12.94
C LEU A 198 -16.54 20.64 11.72
N LYS A 199 -17.19 21.80 11.83
CA LYS A 199 -16.93 22.99 11.01
C LYS A 199 -15.46 23.42 11.22
N VAL A 200 -14.52 22.69 10.63
CA VAL A 200 -13.33 23.37 10.10
C VAL A 200 -13.90 24.26 9.03
N GLN A 201 -13.86 25.58 9.27
CA GLN A 201 -14.37 26.62 8.37
C GLN A 201 -14.18 26.19 6.91
N GLU A 202 -15.28 25.84 6.24
CA GLU A 202 -15.28 25.59 4.80
C GLU A 202 -15.10 26.95 4.12
N GLY A 203 -13.89 27.50 4.18
CA GLY A 203 -13.41 28.37 3.12
C GLY A 203 -13.52 27.61 1.81
N ALA A 204 -13.90 28.31 0.73
CA ALA A 204 -14.13 27.74 -0.59
C ALA A 204 -13.09 26.64 -0.89
N LYS A 205 -13.56 25.39 -1.05
CA LYS A 205 -12.68 24.25 -1.33
C LYS A 205 -11.81 24.63 -2.53
N PRO A 206 -10.48 24.80 -2.34
CA PRO A 206 -9.63 25.28 -3.41
C PRO A 206 -9.72 24.28 -4.56
N SER A 207 -9.90 24.77 -5.78
CA SER A 207 -10.00 23.92 -6.95
C SER A 207 -8.74 23.07 -7.09
N LEU A 208 -8.83 21.89 -7.70
CA LEU A 208 -7.67 21.01 -7.87
C LEU A 208 -6.47 21.75 -8.50
N ARG A 209 -6.78 22.62 -9.47
CA ARG A 209 -5.81 23.49 -10.15
C ARG A 209 -5.17 24.51 -9.20
N GLN A 210 -5.92 25.04 -8.23
CA GLN A 210 -5.36 25.95 -7.22
C GLN A 210 -4.43 25.22 -6.24
N ILE A 211 -4.71 23.96 -5.88
CA ILE A 211 -3.84 23.16 -5.01
C ILE A 211 -2.54 22.81 -5.74
N LEU A 212 -2.63 22.35 -6.99
CA LEU A 212 -1.47 21.99 -7.82
C LEU A 212 -0.52 23.16 -8.06
N LYS A 213 -1.04 24.40 -8.11
CA LYS A 213 -0.24 25.62 -8.29
C LYS A 213 0.38 26.14 -6.99
N ARG A 214 0.11 25.54 -5.83
CA ARG A 214 0.72 26.00 -4.57
C ARG A 214 2.21 25.64 -4.56
N PRO A 215 3.12 26.60 -4.31
CA PRO A 215 4.56 26.34 -4.31
C PRO A 215 4.94 25.30 -3.27
N VAL A 216 4.29 25.31 -2.09
CA VAL A 216 4.50 24.29 -1.04
C VAL A 216 4.16 22.88 -1.53
N PHE A 217 3.10 22.72 -2.32
CA PHE A 217 2.71 21.42 -2.88
C PHE A 217 3.72 20.93 -3.93
N LEU A 218 4.17 21.83 -4.80
CA LEU A 218 5.21 21.56 -5.81
C LEU A 218 6.52 21.14 -5.13
N CYS A 219 7.01 21.92 -4.16
CA CYS A 219 8.24 21.59 -3.42
C CYS A 219 8.12 20.25 -2.69
N ALA A 220 7.02 19.98 -2.00
CA ALA A 220 6.81 18.71 -1.30
C ALA A 220 6.74 17.51 -2.27
N SER A 221 6.06 17.67 -3.41
CA SER A 221 5.94 16.61 -4.42
C SER A 221 7.27 16.33 -5.12
N LEU A 222 8.02 17.38 -5.47
CA LEU A 222 9.35 17.25 -6.07
C LEU A 222 10.35 16.61 -5.10
N ASN A 223 10.33 17.01 -3.83
CA ASN A 223 11.17 16.40 -2.81
C ASN A 223 10.83 14.90 -2.61
N ALA A 224 9.55 14.56 -2.55
CA ALA A 224 9.11 13.16 -2.45
C ALA A 224 9.52 12.34 -3.68
N ALA A 225 9.35 12.90 -4.89
CA ALA A 225 9.77 12.26 -6.13
C ALA A 225 11.29 12.07 -6.17
N GLY A 226 12.07 13.10 -5.82
CA GLY A 226 13.52 13.05 -5.78
C GLY A 226 14.05 12.02 -4.78
N ALA A 227 13.52 11.99 -3.55
CA ALA A 227 13.89 11.01 -2.54
C ALA A 227 13.61 9.57 -3.01
N TYR A 228 12.46 9.35 -3.67
CA TYR A 228 12.12 8.03 -4.20
C TYR A 228 13.02 7.62 -5.37
N LEU A 229 13.34 8.54 -6.28
CA LEU A 229 14.25 8.29 -7.40
C LEU A 229 15.65 7.91 -6.89
N ILE A 230 16.16 8.64 -5.90
CA ILE A 230 17.45 8.33 -5.28
C ILE A 230 17.42 6.94 -4.63
N MET A 231 16.37 6.62 -3.86
CA MET A 231 16.21 5.30 -3.25
C MET A 231 16.20 4.19 -4.31
N SER A 232 15.39 4.35 -5.36
CA SER A 232 15.27 3.35 -6.42
C SER A 232 16.57 3.20 -7.21
N TYR A 233 17.32 4.28 -7.43
CA TYR A 233 18.61 4.23 -8.10
C TYR A 233 19.62 3.43 -7.26
N VAL A 234 19.76 3.76 -5.97
CA VAL A 234 20.67 3.06 -5.05
C VAL A 234 20.33 1.57 -4.90
N MET A 235 19.05 1.20 -4.99
CA MET A 235 18.64 -0.21 -4.95
C MET A 235 18.93 -0.99 -6.24
N THR A 236 19.13 -0.28 -7.37
CA THR A 236 19.24 -0.89 -8.70
C THR A 236 20.65 -0.80 -9.30
N SER A 237 21.47 0.15 -8.84
CA SER A 237 22.88 0.31 -9.21
C SER A 237 23.78 -0.71 -8.52
#